data_AF-A0A7X0ZIC2-F1
#
_entry.id   AF-A0A7X0ZIC2-F1
#
_cell.length_a   1.000
_cell.length_b   1.000
_cell.length_c   1.000
_cell.angle_alpha   90.00
_cell.angle_beta   90.00
_cell.angle_gamma   90.00
#
_symmetry.space_group_name_H-M   'P 1'
#
loop_
_entity.id
_entity.type
_entity.pdbx_description
1 polymer ?
#
loop_
_entity_poly.entity_id
_entity_poly.type
_entity_poly.pdbx_seq_one_letter_code
_entity_poly.pdbx_strand_id
1 'polypeptide(L)'
;MKRISYFYSAEIESEINLEIWKVFMNQSEAERKIHFDYTGIVFDIQLGEVGKVDMPESVQALINKNGMEVLPILVVNEAVYNYGEFSVIDTVEELLDVGLSIQVEED
;
A
#
# COMPACT_ATOMS: atom_id res chain seq x y z
N MET A 1 -12.62 -1.46 10.19
CA MET A 1 -12.10 -0.78 8.99
C MET A 1 -10.61 -1.06 8.92
N LYS A 2 -10.12 -1.60 7.82
CA LYS A 2 -8.71 -1.94 7.59
C LYS A 2 -8.03 -0.77 6.86
N ARG A 3 -7.07 -0.11 7.48
CA ARG A 3 -6.27 0.94 6.83
C ARG A 3 -4.99 0.34 6.30
N ILE A 4 -4.74 0.51 5.00
CA ILE A 4 -3.55 0.03 4.32
C ILE A 4 -2.81 1.27 3.79
N SER A 5 -1.60 1.51 4.25
CA SER A 5 -0.83 2.71 3.92
C SER A 5 0.52 2.32 3.34
N TYR A 6 0.89 2.89 2.20
CA TYR A 6 2.19 2.69 1.56
C TYR A 6 3.03 3.95 1.69
N PHE A 7 4.17 3.83 2.38
CA PHE A 7 5.11 4.91 2.59
C PHE A 7 6.33 4.74 1.67
N TYR A 8 6.63 5.78 0.90
CA TYR A 8 7.65 5.72 -0.15
C TYR A 8 8.53 6.99 -0.17
N SER A 9 9.65 6.91 -0.89
CA SER A 9 10.47 8.07 -1.26
C SER A 9 10.48 8.23 -2.78
N ALA A 10 10.26 9.44 -3.28
CA ALA A 10 10.29 9.72 -4.72
C ALA A 10 11.66 9.47 -5.38
N GLU A 11 12.73 9.40 -4.58
CA GLU A 11 14.10 9.12 -5.08
C GLU A 11 14.39 7.62 -5.21
N ILE A 12 13.63 6.76 -4.52
CA ILE A 12 13.90 5.32 -4.40
C ILE A 12 12.82 4.51 -5.12
N GLU A 13 11.56 4.93 -5.02
CA GLU A 13 10.42 4.17 -5.49
C GLU A 13 10.26 4.19 -7.01
N SER A 14 9.83 3.07 -7.58
CA SER A 14 9.56 2.99 -9.01
C SER A 14 8.22 3.65 -9.39
N GLU A 15 8.19 4.30 -10.55
CA GLU A 15 6.97 4.90 -11.08
C GLU A 15 5.86 3.85 -11.26
N ILE A 16 6.23 2.66 -11.76
CA ILE A 16 5.31 1.52 -11.96
C ILE A 16 4.63 1.13 -10.65
N ASN A 17 5.37 0.97 -9.55
CA ASN A 17 4.79 0.63 -8.25
C ASN A 17 3.79 1.71 -7.77
N LEU A 18 4.10 2.99 -8.00
CA LEU A 18 3.22 4.09 -7.65
C LEU A 18 1.95 4.11 -8.49
N GLU A 19 2.04 3.78 -9.78
CA GLU A 19 0.87 3.66 -10.67
C GLU A 19 -0.04 2.51 -10.24
N ILE A 20 0.54 1.33 -9.98
CA ILE A 20 -0.18 0.18 -9.43
C ILE A 20 -0.88 0.57 -8.12
N TRP A 21 -0.18 1.24 -7.20
CA TRP A 21 -0.76 1.69 -5.94
C TRP A 21 -1.94 2.65 -6.14
N LYS A 22 -1.82 3.59 -7.09
CA LYS A 22 -2.90 4.52 -7.43
C LYS A 22 -4.13 3.80 -8.00
N VAL A 23 -3.95 2.72 -8.77
CA VAL A 23 -5.08 1.90 -9.24
C VAL A 23 -5.87 1.34 -8.05
N PHE A 24 -5.18 0.79 -7.04
CA PHE A 24 -5.83 0.30 -5.83
C PHE A 24 -6.55 1.41 -5.04
N MET A 25 -5.94 2.59 -4.92
CA MET A 25 -6.59 3.73 -4.26
C MET A 25 -7.87 4.18 -4.96
N ASN A 26 -7.88 4.13 -6.30
CA ASN A 26 -8.96 4.62 -7.14
C ASN A 26 -10.05 3.57 -7.43
N GLN A 27 -10.06 2.44 -6.71
CA GLN A 27 -11.14 1.47 -6.81
C GLN A 27 -12.50 2.14 -6.59
N SER A 28 -13.43 1.84 -7.50
CA SER A 28 -14.80 2.34 -7.50
C SER A 28 -15.56 1.90 -6.25
N GLU A 29 -16.61 2.65 -5.89
CA GLU A 29 -17.50 2.26 -4.80
C GLU A 29 -18.12 0.87 -5.02
N ALA A 30 -18.34 0.48 -6.28
CA ALA A 30 -18.84 -0.85 -6.64
C ALA A 30 -17.84 -1.95 -6.27
N GLU A 31 -16.57 -1.79 -6.61
CA GLU A 31 -15.51 -2.75 -6.27
C GLU A 31 -15.32 -2.86 -4.75
N ARG A 32 -15.29 -1.71 -4.07
CA ARG A 32 -15.22 -1.68 -2.59
C ARG A 32 -16.44 -2.35 -1.94
N LYS A 33 -17.63 -2.16 -2.52
CA LYS A 33 -18.86 -2.82 -2.06
C LYS A 33 -18.83 -4.33 -2.28
N ILE A 34 -18.36 -4.79 -3.44
CA ILE A 34 -18.23 -6.23 -3.73
C ILE A 34 -17.30 -6.89 -2.71
N HIS A 35 -16.14 -6.27 -2.44
CA HIS A 35 -15.23 -6.75 -1.40
C HIS A 35 -15.91 -6.80 -0.03
N PHE A 36 -16.63 -5.75 0.37
CA PHE A 36 -17.35 -5.72 1.65
C PHE A 36 -18.43 -6.80 1.74
N ASP A 37 -19.21 -7.00 0.67
CA ASP A 37 -20.27 -8.02 0.64
C ASP A 37 -19.69 -9.45 0.75
N TYR A 38 -18.47 -9.67 0.28
CA TYR A 38 -17.76 -10.95 0.35
C TYR A 38 -17.05 -11.18 1.70
N THR A 39 -16.28 -10.20 2.18
CA THR A 39 -15.40 -10.34 3.35
C THR A 39 -15.98 -9.77 4.65
N GLY A 40 -16.97 -8.88 4.56
CA GLY A 40 -17.45 -8.06 5.66
C GLY A 40 -16.48 -6.94 6.08
N ILE A 41 -15.40 -6.72 5.32
CA ILE A 41 -14.33 -5.78 5.67
C ILE A 41 -14.43 -4.52 4.81
N VAL A 42 -14.51 -3.36 5.49
CA VAL A 42 -14.28 -2.04 4.88
C VAL A 42 -12.80 -1.73 4.95
N PHE A 43 -12.21 -1.28 3.85
CA PHE A 43 -10.80 -0.88 3.79
C PHE A 43 -10.63 0.55 3.25
N ASP A 44 -9.48 1.13 3.57
CA ASP A 44 -9.01 2.43 3.09
C ASP A 44 -7.54 2.29 2.68
N ILE A 45 -7.20 2.73 1.46
CA ILE A 45 -5.86 2.62 0.89
C ILE A 45 -5.27 4.02 0.78
N GLN A 46 -4.07 4.20 1.33
CA GLN A 46 -3.42 5.49 1.46
C GLN A 46 -2.00 5.44 0.91
N LEU A 47 -1.54 6.55 0.35
CA LEU A 47 -0.19 6.74 -0.15
C LEU A 47 0.44 7.92 0.59
N GLY A 48 1.66 7.72 1.11
CA GLY A 48 2.37 8.72 1.90
C GLY A 48 3.81 8.87 1.45
N GLU A 49 4.19 10.06 1.01
CA GLU A 49 5.60 10.34 0.73
C GLU A 49 6.32 10.74 2.03
N VAL A 50 7.41 10.04 2.34
CA VAL A 50 8.22 10.26 3.54
C VAL A 50 8.71 11.72 3.56
N GLY A 51 8.46 12.42 4.68
CA GLY A 51 8.80 13.83 4.85
C GLY A 51 7.77 14.82 4.32
N LYS A 52 6.73 14.37 3.60
CA LYS A 52 5.57 15.21 3.20
C LYS A 52 4.31 14.91 3.99
N VAL A 53 4.21 13.74 4.59
CA VAL A 53 3.08 13.33 5.43
C VAL A 53 3.55 12.93 6.82
N ASP A 54 2.66 13.04 7.80
CA ASP A 54 2.90 12.50 9.13
C ASP A 54 2.96 10.96 9.05
N MET A 55 4.03 10.40 9.59
CA MET A 55 4.26 8.96 9.61
C MET A 55 3.93 8.37 10.98
N PRO A 56 3.36 7.15 11.04
CA PRO A 56 3.24 6.41 12.28
C PRO A 56 4.60 6.25 12.98
N GLU A 57 4.61 6.20 14.32
CA GLU A 57 5.84 5.98 15.09
C GLU A 57 6.58 4.70 14.67
N SER A 58 5.84 3.66 14.27
CA SER A 58 6.39 2.38 13.80
C SER A 58 7.24 2.55 12.52
N VAL A 59 6.78 3.39 11.59
CA VAL A 59 7.50 3.73 10.35
C VAL A 59 8.73 4.59 10.67
N GLN A 60 8.56 5.62 11.50
CA GLN A 60 9.66 6.49 11.91
C GLN A 60 10.77 5.71 12.62
N ALA A 61 10.42 4.82 13.55
CA ALA A 61 11.36 3.97 14.26
C ALA A 61 12.12 3.03 13.31
N LEU A 62 11.43 2.48 12.31
CA LEU A 62 12.05 1.59 11.31
C LEU A 62 13.07 2.33 10.44
N ILE A 63 12.72 3.52 9.96
CA ILE A 63 13.61 4.38 9.17
C ILE A 63 14.78 4.88 10.02
N ASN A 64 14.55 5.30 11.26
CA ASN A 64 15.62 5.76 12.15
C ASN A 64 16.64 4.65 12.44
N LYS A 65 16.19 3.40 12.50
CA LYS A 65 17.05 2.25 12.79
C LYS A 65 17.85 1.77 11.57
N ASN A 66 17.23 1.73 10.40
CA ASN A 66 17.80 1.08 9.22
C ASN A 66 18.10 2.06 8.08
N GLY A 67 17.77 3.33 8.21
CA GLY A 67 17.89 4.32 7.14
C GLY A 67 16.74 4.25 6.12
N MET A 68 16.91 4.89 4.98
CA MET A 68 15.88 4.97 3.92
C MET A 68 15.82 3.71 3.04
N GLU A 69 16.76 2.78 3.18
CA GLU A 69 16.83 1.52 2.41
C GLU A 69 15.69 0.54 2.72
N VAL A 70 14.97 0.73 3.83
CA VAL A 70 13.78 -0.06 4.15
C VAL A 70 12.55 0.38 3.37
N LEU A 71 12.62 1.47 2.59
CA LEU A 71 11.51 1.88 1.75
C LEU A 71 11.40 0.98 0.51
N PRO A 72 10.18 0.77 -0.01
CA PRO A 72 8.89 1.19 0.55
C PRO A 72 8.49 0.47 1.84
N ILE A 73 7.64 1.07 2.66
CA ILE A 73 7.07 0.46 3.88
C ILE A 73 5.56 0.36 3.75
N LEU A 74 5.03 -0.85 3.88
CA LEU A 74 3.61 -1.13 3.94
C LEU A 74 3.14 -1.24 5.39
N VAL A 75 2.11 -0.48 5.74
CA VAL A 75 1.50 -0.45 7.06
C VAL A 75 0.05 -0.90 6.96
N VAL A 76 -0.37 -1.76 7.88
CA VAL A 76 -1.75 -2.21 8.01
C VAL A 76 -2.21 -1.95 9.44
N ASN A 77 -3.24 -1.13 9.62
CA ASN A 77 -3.77 -0.73 10.93
C ASN A 77 -2.65 -0.29 11.90
N GLU A 78 -1.78 0.63 11.46
CA GLU A 78 -0.67 1.21 12.24
C GLU A 78 0.52 0.27 12.53
N ALA A 79 0.41 -1.01 12.18
CA ALA A 79 1.51 -1.97 12.25
C ALA A 79 2.22 -2.09 10.90
N VAL A 80 3.56 -2.11 10.92
CA VAL A 80 4.36 -2.44 9.74
C VAL A 80 4.07 -3.89 9.35
N TYR A 81 3.62 -4.09 8.11
CA TYR A 81 3.28 -5.39 7.53
C TYR A 81 4.44 -5.92 6.67
N ASN A 82 4.96 -5.08 5.77
CA ASN A 82 6.07 -5.44 4.88
C ASN A 82 6.93 -4.20 4.59
N TYR A 83 8.18 -4.37 4.18
CA TYR A 83 9.06 -3.27 3.81
C TYR A 83 10.21 -3.72 2.90
N GLY A 84 10.81 -2.79 2.17
CA GLY A 84 11.87 -3.05 1.19
C GLY A 84 11.32 -3.61 -0.12
N GLU A 85 12.02 -4.58 -0.70
CA GLU A 85 11.64 -5.18 -1.98
C GLU A 85 10.48 -6.18 -1.81
N PHE A 86 9.32 -5.86 -2.39
CA PHE A 86 8.18 -6.76 -2.46
C PHE A 86 7.28 -6.46 -3.67
N SER A 87 6.48 -7.45 -4.07
CA SER A 87 5.45 -7.29 -5.10
C SER A 87 4.25 -6.54 -4.53
N VAL A 88 4.00 -5.33 -5.03
CA VAL A 88 2.87 -4.50 -4.59
C VAL A 88 1.54 -5.19 -4.87
N ILE A 89 1.39 -5.81 -6.04
CA ILE A 89 0.16 -6.50 -6.45
C ILE A 89 -0.12 -7.66 -5.50
N ASP A 90 0.80 -8.61 -5.42
CA ASP A 90 0.61 -9.83 -4.61
C ASP A 90 0.32 -9.49 -3.15
N THR A 91 1.00 -8.48 -2.61
CA THR A 91 0.83 -8.07 -1.21
C THR A 91 -0.55 -7.45 -0.97
N VAL A 92 -1.06 -6.62 -1.88
CA VAL A 92 -2.38 -5.99 -1.73
C VAL A 92 -3.49 -7.02 -1.95
N GLU A 93 -3.33 -7.92 -2.92
CA GLU A 93 -4.25 -9.03 -3.16
C GLU A 93 -4.39 -9.94 -1.95
N GLU A 94 -3.26 -10.32 -1.33
CA GLU A 94 -3.25 -11.09 -0.08
C GLU A 94 -3.98 -10.34 1.05
N LEU A 95 -3.74 -9.02 1.17
CA LEU A 95 -4.37 -8.22 2.22
C LEU A 95 -5.87 -8.05 2.01
N LEU A 96 -6.35 -8.04 0.78
CA LEU A 96 -7.76 -7.82 0.48
C LEU A 96 -8.52 -9.13 0.20
N ASP A 97 -7.84 -10.29 0.24
CA ASP A 97 -8.41 -11.60 -0.11
C ASP A 97 -9.12 -11.57 -1.48
N VAL A 98 -8.55 -10.81 -2.42
CA VAL A 98 -9.04 -10.65 -3.80
C VAL A 98 -7.91 -10.95 -4.76
N GLY A 99 -8.14 -11.90 -5.67
CA GLY A 99 -7.36 -12.04 -6.90
C GLY A 99 -7.85 -11.01 -7.91
N LEU A 100 -7.27 -9.81 -7.87
CA LEU A 100 -7.44 -8.82 -8.91
C LEU A 100 -6.50 -9.20 -10.05
N SER A 101 -7.03 -9.82 -11.10
CA SER A 101 -6.33 -9.91 -12.38
C SER A 101 -6.11 -8.50 -12.96
N ILE A 102 -5.18 -7.73 -12.39
CA ILE A 102 -4.78 -6.40 -12.85
C ILE A 102 -4.03 -6.63 -14.15
N GLN A 103 -4.73 -6.49 -15.27
CA GLN A 103 -4.09 -6.31 -16.57
C GLN A 103 -3.58 -4.88 -16.60
N VAL A 104 -2.29 -4.69 -16.31
CA VAL A 104 -1.59 -3.46 -16.65
C VAL A 104 -1.33 -3.55 -18.15
N GLU A 105 -2.03 -2.76 -18.98
CA GLU A 105 -1.63 -2.57 -20.37
C GLU A 105 -0.37 -1.69 -20.36
N GLU A 106 0.78 -2.27 -20.74
CA GLU A 106 1.95 -1.51 -21.17
C GLU A 106 1.67 -0.97 -22.59
N ASP A 107 1.49 0.35 -22.73
CA ASP A 107 1.53 1.06 -24.02
C ASP A 107 2.98 1.42 -24.41
#